data_AF-A0A5U6EHC6-F1
#
_entry.id   AF-A0A5U6EHC6-F1
#
_cell.length_a   1.000
_cell.length_b   1.000
_cell.length_c   1.000
_cell.angle_alpha   90.00
_cell.angle_beta   90.00
_cell.angle_gamma   90.00
#
_symmetry.space_group_name_H-M   'P 1'
#
loop_
_entity.id
_entity.type
_entity.pdbx_description
1 polymer ?
#
loop_
_entity_poly.entity_id
_entity_poly.type
_entity_poly.pdbx_seq_one_letter_code
_entity_poly.pdbx_strand_id
1 'polypeptide(L)'
;NFCLYTKEYESSARADLICYLEMYPVISDDDDEVYPEFVINNSLELFFYGDQFLDVLRNISTQKENPSMEDFIAGLNFYLENDNFIDL
;
A
#
# COMPACT_ATOMS: atom_id res chain seq x y z
N ASN A 1 6.12 7.76 8.97
CA ASN A 1 5.27 6.78 8.25
C ASN A 1 5.61 6.85 6.76
N PHE A 2 5.49 5.73 6.05
CA PHE A 2 5.79 5.61 4.62
C PHE A 2 4.53 5.27 3.83
N CYS A 3 4.47 5.64 2.56
CA CYS A 3 3.52 5.10 1.60
C CYS A 3 4.25 4.17 0.64
N LEU A 4 3.50 3.23 0.06
CA LEU A 4 3.94 2.45 -1.10
C LEU A 4 3.46 3.18 -2.34
N TYR A 5 4.38 3.40 -3.26
CA TYR A 5 4.12 3.97 -4.57
C TYR A 5 4.50 2.99 -5.67
N THR A 6 3.85 3.08 -6.82
CA THR A 6 4.13 2.28 -8.03
C THR A 6 4.43 3.20 -9.21
N LYS A 7 5.06 2.64 -10.26
CA LYS A 7 5.41 3.46 -11.44
C LYS A 7 4.19 3.91 -12.25
N GLU A 8 3.13 3.11 -12.20
CA GLU A 8 1.84 3.36 -12.83
C GLU A 8 0.76 3.03 -11.79
N TYR A 9 -0.49 3.42 -12.06
CA TYR A 9 -1.61 3.03 -11.21
C TYR A 9 -1.77 1.50 -11.24
N GLU A 10 -1.90 0.90 -10.06
CA GLU A 10 -2.06 -0.54 -9.90
C GLU A 10 -3.31 -0.81 -9.06
N SER A 11 -4.21 -1.64 -9.58
CA SER A 11 -5.43 -2.05 -8.87
C SER A 11 -5.25 -3.34 -8.05
N SER A 12 -4.07 -3.95 -8.09
CA SER A 12 -3.79 -5.21 -7.40
C SER A 12 -2.29 -5.37 -7.09
N ALA A 13 -1.99 -5.95 -5.93
CA ALA A 13 -0.68 -6.41 -5.54
C ALA A 13 -0.30 -7.71 -6.27
N ARG A 14 0.97 -7.82 -6.68
CA ARG A 14 1.57 -8.99 -7.32
C ARG A 14 2.97 -9.21 -6.75
N ALA A 15 3.45 -10.45 -6.75
CA ALA A 15 4.76 -10.78 -6.16
C ALA A 15 5.95 -10.10 -6.88
N ASP A 16 5.77 -9.78 -8.17
CA ASP A 16 6.76 -9.12 -9.02
C ASP A 16 6.53 -7.60 -9.14
N LEU A 17 5.57 -7.05 -8.41
CA LEU A 17 5.28 -5.62 -8.44
C LEU A 17 6.41 -4.83 -7.77
N ILE A 18 6.99 -3.88 -8.51
CA ILE A 18 8.01 -2.98 -7.98
C ILE A 18 7.33 -1.81 -7.29
N CYS A 19 7.55 -1.73 -5.97
CA CYS A 19 7.08 -0.62 -5.15
C CYS A 19 8.24 0.26 -4.68
N TYR A 20 7.96 1.55 -4.51
CA TYR A 20 8.85 2.55 -3.95
C TYR A 20 8.29 2.98 -2.59
N LEU A 21 9.18 3.15 -1.60
CA LEU A 21 8.80 3.67 -0.29
C LEU A 21 9.17 5.14 -0.22
N GLU A 22 8.21 5.97 0.13
CA GLU A 22 8.44 7.40 0.34
C GLU A 22 7.49 7.95 1.42
N MET A 23 7.73 9.17 1.89
CA MET A 23 6.87 9.80 2.90
C MET A 23 5.42 9.95 2.44
N TYR A 24 4.53 10.15 3.42
CA TYR A 24 3.13 10.49 3.14
C TYR A 24 3.07 11.84 2.41
N PRO A 25 2.06 12.04 1.55
CA PRO A 25 1.72 13.39 1.15
C PRO A 25 1.29 14.21 2.38
N VAL A 26 1.55 15.51 2.33
CA VAL A 26 1.18 16.46 3.38
C VAL A 26 0.12 17.41 2.86
N ILE A 27 -0.76 17.89 3.75
CA ILE A 27 -1.74 18.91 3.39
C ILE A 27 -1.06 20.27 3.53
N SER A 28 -1.11 21.07 2.45
CA SER A 28 -0.61 22.45 2.44
C SER A 28 -1.58 23.40 3.15
N ASP A 29 -1.15 24.66 3.31
CA ASP A 29 -2.00 25.71 3.88
C ASP A 29 -3.25 26.02 3.04
N ASP A 30 -3.25 25.64 1.75
CA ASP A 30 -4.37 25.82 0.81
C ASP A 30 -5.26 24.57 0.71
N ASP A 31 -5.16 23.63 1.67
CA ASP A 31 -5.86 22.33 1.70
C ASP A 31 -5.52 21.37 0.53
N ASP A 32 -4.47 21.67 -0.26
CA ASP A 32 -3.99 20.79 -1.32
C ASP A 32 -3.08 19.68 -0.78
N GLU A 33 -3.20 18.48 -1.35
CA GLU A 33 -2.32 17.33 -1.08
C GLU A 33 -0.99 17.47 -1.82
N VAL A 34 0.10 17.62 -1.08
CA VAL A 34 1.46 17.81 -1.60
C VAL A 34 2.26 16.53 -1.43
N TYR A 35 2.58 15.90 -2.57
CA TYR A 35 3.39 14.69 -2.62
C TYR A 35 4.90 15.00 -2.50
N PRO A 36 5.69 14.04 -2.00
CA PRO A 36 7.14 14.17 -1.95
C PRO A 36 7.76 14.43 -3.34
N GLU A 37 8.82 15.24 -3.41
CA GLU A 37 9.47 15.59 -4.68
C GLU A 37 9.90 14.36 -5.48
N PHE A 38 10.37 13.30 -4.81
CA PHE A 38 10.75 12.06 -5.47
C PHE A 38 9.58 11.40 -6.20
N VAL A 39 8.39 11.40 -5.60
CA VAL A 39 7.15 10.84 -6.19
C VAL A 39 6.78 11.64 -7.44
N ILE A 40 6.77 12.98 -7.33
CA ILE A 40 6.41 13.87 -8.43
C ILE A 40 7.41 13.74 -9.59
N ASN A 41 8.71 13.84 -9.30
CA ASN A 41 9.77 13.82 -10.30
C ASN A 41 9.86 12.50 -11.06
N ASN A 42 9.43 11.39 -10.45
CA ASN A 42 9.43 10.07 -11.07
C ASN A 42 8.04 9.64 -11.56
N SER A 43 7.02 10.51 -11.46
CA SER A 43 5.64 10.20 -11.84
C SER A 43 5.15 8.89 -11.22
N LEU A 44 5.32 8.77 -9.89
CA LEU A 44 4.85 7.60 -9.15
C LEU A 44 3.42 7.81 -8.67
N GLU A 45 2.66 6.72 -8.60
CA GLU A 45 1.27 6.69 -8.16
C GLU A 45 1.17 6.08 -6.76
N LEU A 46 0.33 6.65 -5.90
CA LEU A 46 0.09 6.10 -4.56
C LEU A 46 -0.62 4.74 -4.68
N PHE A 47 -0.05 3.72 -4.06
CA PHE A 47 -0.61 2.37 -4.05
C PHE A 47 -1.19 1.98 -2.69
N PHE A 48 -0.47 2.24 -1.60
CA PHE A 48 -0.95 2.03 -0.24
C PHE A 48 -0.41 3.10 0.71
N TYR A 49 -1.25 3.54 1.64
CA TYR A 49 -0.75 4.13 2.87
C TYR A 49 -0.06 3.05 3.71
N GLY A 50 1.08 3.35 4.31
CA GLY A 50 1.86 2.35 5.05
C GLY A 50 1.11 1.77 6.23
N ASP A 51 0.27 2.56 6.90
CA ASP A 51 -0.55 2.06 8.00
C ASP A 51 -1.55 0.99 7.52
N GLN A 52 -2.23 1.22 6.39
CA GLN A 52 -3.13 0.23 5.77
C GLN A 52 -2.37 -1.03 5.36
N PHE A 53 -1.22 -0.86 4.69
CA PHE A 53 -0.38 -1.97 4.27
C PHE A 53 0.04 -2.83 5.48
N LEU A 54 0.54 -2.20 6.55
CA LEU A 54 0.96 -2.90 7.75
C LEU A 54 -0.19 -3.58 8.49
N ASP A 55 -1.37 -2.97 8.50
CA ASP A 55 -2.55 -3.57 9.15
C ASP A 55 -3.04 -4.82 8.41
N VAL A 56 -2.99 -4.83 7.08
CA VAL A 56 -3.23 -6.05 6.29
C VAL A 56 -2.20 -7.14 6.64
N LEU A 57 -0.90 -6.81 6.67
CA LEU A 57 0.13 -7.79 7.02
C LEU A 57 -0.07 -8.35 8.45
N ARG A 58 -0.42 -7.49 9.40
CA ARG A 58 -0.73 -7.88 10.79
C ARG A 58 -1.96 -8.77 10.87
N ASN A 59 -3.01 -8.47 10.12
CA ASN A 59 -4.23 -9.26 10.06
C ASN A 59 -3.92 -10.70 9.60
N ILE A 60 -3.23 -10.85 8.47
CA ILE A 60 -2.84 -12.17 7.93
C ILE A 60 -1.96 -12.93 8.92
N SER A 61 -0.97 -12.24 9.51
CA SER A 61 -0.05 -12.85 10.50
C SER A 61 -0.75 -13.25 11.81
N THR A 62 -1.90 -12.65 12.12
CA THR A 62 -2.69 -13.02 13.30
C THR A 62 -3.55 -14.26 13.05
N GLN A 63 -4.05 -14.41 11.82
CA GLN A 63 -4.89 -15.56 11.42
C GLN A 63 -4.06 -16.83 11.16
N LYS A 64 -2.81 -16.68 10.70
CA LYS A 64 -1.96 -17.81 10.27
C LYS A 64 -0.56 -17.73 10.89
N GLU A 65 -0.11 -18.83 11.49
CA GLU A 65 1.19 -18.91 12.18
C GLU A 65 2.40 -18.74 11.23
N ASN A 66 2.29 -19.27 10.00
CA ASN A 66 3.33 -19.17 8.97
C ASN A 66 2.70 -18.81 7.61
N PRO A 67 2.32 -17.54 7.39
CA PRO A 67 1.72 -17.10 6.14
C PRO A 67 2.73 -17.12 5.00
N SER A 68 2.29 -17.54 3.82
CA SER A 68 3.05 -17.49 2.58
C SER A 68 2.96 -16.09 1.95
N MET A 69 3.78 -15.87 0.92
CA MET A 69 3.66 -14.65 0.11
C MET A 69 2.28 -14.53 -0.55
N GLU A 70 1.68 -15.65 -0.99
CA GLU A 70 0.35 -15.63 -1.59
C GLU A 70 -0.74 -15.22 -0.59
N ASP A 71 -0.63 -15.62 0.68
CA ASP A 71 -1.59 -15.20 1.71
C ASP A 71 -1.58 -13.67 1.89
N PHE A 72 -0.39 -13.05 1.91
CA PHE A 72 -0.27 -11.60 2.00
C PHE A 72 -0.79 -10.88 0.75
N ILE A 73 -0.50 -11.40 -0.44
CA ILE A 73 -1.01 -10.83 -1.71
C ILE A 73 -2.54 -10.93 -1.74
N ALA A 74 -3.12 -12.05 -1.31
CA ALA A 74 -4.56 -12.22 -1.21
C ALA A 74 -5.18 -11.22 -0.23
N GLY A 75 -4.57 -11.02 0.94
CA GLY A 75 -5.01 -10.01 1.91
C GLY A 75 -4.97 -8.59 1.37
N LEU A 76 -3.89 -8.20 0.69
CA LEU A 76 -3.74 -6.88 0.09
C LEU A 76 -4.77 -6.64 -1.02
N ASN A 77 -4.97 -7.61 -1.90
CA ASN A 77 -5.95 -7.51 -2.98
C ASN A 77 -7.39 -7.46 -2.45
N PHE A 78 -7.70 -8.28 -1.44
CA PHE A 78 -9.01 -8.22 -0.79
C PHE A 78 -9.26 -6.85 -0.16
N TYR A 79 -8.25 -6.27 0.51
CA TYR A 79 -8.37 -4.94 1.10
C TYR A 79 -8.60 -3.85 0.05
N LEU A 80 -7.86 -3.86 -1.08
CA LEU A 80 -8.06 -2.90 -2.17
C LEU A 80 -9.48 -2.94 -2.75
N GLU A 81 -10.07 -4.14 -2.84
CA GLU A 81 -11.41 -4.34 -3.41
C GLU A 81 -12.54 -4.03 -2.42
N ASN A 82 -12.33 -4.26 -1.12
CA ASN A 82 -13.40 -4.29 -0.12
C ASN A 82 -13.27 -3.23 0.99
N ASP A 83 -12.14 -2.52 1.06
CA ASP A 83 -11.77 -1.63 2.18
C ASP A 83 -11.99 -2.32 3.55
N ASN A 84 -11.66 -3.60 3.61
CA ASN A 84 -11.85 -4.45 4.77
C ASN A 84 -10.82 -5.59 4.78
N PHE A 85 -10.58 -6.17 5.94
CA PHE A 85 -9.69 -7.31 6.06
C PHE A 85 -10.37 -8.61 5.66
N ILE A 86 -9.61 -9.48 5.00
CA ILE A 86 -10.03 -10.85 4.71
C ILE A 86 -10.09 -11.66 6.01
N ASP A 87 -10.93 -12.70 6.03
CA ASP A 87 -10.99 -13.72 7.08
C ASP A 87 -10.61 -15.07 6.46
N LEU A 88 -9.45 -15.60 6.83
CA LEU A 88 -8.84 -16.82 6.28
C LEU A 88 -9.11 -18.08 7.11
#